data_AF-A0A1S4FF50-F1
#
_entry.id   AF-A0A1S4FF50-F1
#
_cell.length_a   1.000
_cell.length_b   1.000
_cell.length_c   1.000
_cell.angle_alpha   90.00
_cell.angle_beta   90.00
_cell.angle_gamma   90.00
#
_symmetry.space_group_name_H-M   'P 1'
#
loop_
_entity.id
_entity.type
_entity.pdbx_description
1 polymer ?
#
loop_
_entity_poly.entity_id
_entity_poly.type
_entity_poly.pdbx_seq_one_letter_code
_entity_poly.pdbx_strand_id
1 'polypeptide(L)'
;MSATPDRLNVSKTRLQSPRTPASPSAGTVGASRVIDSVTKFIDLHKKWQLTTQKGTQYCNAIENIKKAVLDPKQQQQEDCNPYPANLELYCKNLAILVTILEDVIANLNTMIEQLKVLHLVMKDEVVGRTWSLGKVLDALQSISGHWQSELNVRKLITENIGHSVDIAQLALHVATWEQLSNQHENANLSVKMLSVEFSIPLE
;
A
#
# COMPACT_ATOMS: atom_id res chain seq x y z
N MET A 1 45.38 -62.82 -17.80
CA MET A 1 45.13 -61.94 -18.96
C MET A 1 43.94 -61.06 -18.61
N SER A 2 44.19 -59.80 -18.26
CA SER A 2 43.18 -58.85 -17.81
C SER A 2 42.65 -58.07 -19.01
N ALA A 3 41.40 -58.31 -19.39
CA ALA A 3 40.74 -57.59 -20.48
C ALA A 3 40.23 -56.24 -19.94
N THR A 4 40.88 -55.16 -20.33
CA THR A 4 40.37 -53.80 -20.13
C THR A 4 39.52 -53.43 -21.34
N PRO A 5 38.22 -53.07 -21.20
CA PRO A 5 37.45 -52.60 -22.34
C PRO A 5 37.72 -51.12 -22.59
N ASP A 6 37.79 -50.77 -23.87
CA ASP A 6 38.06 -49.45 -24.41
C ASP A 6 37.10 -48.37 -23.91
N ARG A 7 37.66 -47.17 -23.67
CA ARG A 7 36.90 -45.95 -23.40
C ARG A 7 36.07 -45.57 -24.62
N LEU A 8 34.80 -45.97 -24.62
CA LEU A 8 33.81 -45.39 -25.51
C LEU A 8 33.63 -43.91 -25.13
N ASN A 9 34.07 -43.04 -26.05
CA ASN A 9 33.73 -41.62 -26.07
C ASN A 9 32.21 -41.45 -26.11
N VAL A 10 31.57 -41.42 -24.95
CA VAL A 10 30.19 -40.95 -24.82
C VAL A 10 30.25 -39.43 -24.88
N SER A 11 30.00 -38.91 -26.08
CA SER A 11 29.68 -37.51 -26.32
C SER A 11 28.75 -37.02 -25.21
N LYS A 12 29.16 -35.95 -24.52
CA LYS A 12 28.35 -35.28 -23.48
C LYS A 12 27.11 -34.65 -24.13
N THR A 13 26.13 -35.46 -24.48
CA THR A 13 24.77 -34.98 -24.70
C THR A 13 24.24 -34.66 -23.31
N ARG A 14 24.24 -33.37 -22.94
CA ARG A 14 23.52 -32.92 -21.75
C ARG A 14 22.09 -33.44 -21.87
N LEU A 15 21.74 -34.43 -21.06
CA LEU A 15 20.36 -34.84 -20.82
C LEU A 15 19.64 -33.62 -20.23
N GLN A 16 19.03 -32.80 -21.10
CA GLN A 16 18.04 -31.83 -20.66
C GLN A 16 16.83 -32.63 -20.19
N SER A 17 16.47 -32.43 -18.92
CA SER A 17 15.21 -32.93 -18.36
C SER A 17 14.05 -32.57 -19.29
N PRO A 18 13.05 -33.45 -19.49
CA PRO A 18 11.90 -33.17 -20.35
C PRO A 18 11.23 -31.86 -19.90
N ARG A 19 11.35 -30.81 -20.71
CA ARG A 19 10.48 -29.64 -20.57
C ARG A 19 9.12 -30.06 -21.10
N THR A 20 8.10 -29.96 -20.26
CA THR A 20 6.70 -30.17 -20.65
C THR A 20 6.40 -29.38 -21.92
N PRO A 21 5.75 -29.98 -22.94
CA PRO A 21 5.46 -29.27 -24.18
C PRO A 21 4.55 -28.08 -23.89
N ALA A 22 5.00 -26.88 -24.27
CA ALA A 22 4.23 -25.66 -24.18
C ALA A 22 3.09 -25.72 -25.20
N SER A 23 1.86 -25.94 -24.71
CA SER A 23 0.65 -25.54 -25.43
C SER A 23 0.60 -24.02 -25.55
N PRO A 24 0.02 -23.46 -26.63
CA PRO A 24 -0.05 -22.03 -26.88
C PRO A 24 -1.20 -21.37 -26.13
N SER A 25 -1.25 -21.50 -24.81
CA SER A 25 -2.29 -20.86 -23.99
C SER A 25 -1.85 -20.66 -22.53
N ALA A 26 -1.88 -19.39 -22.11
CA ALA A 26 -1.71 -18.84 -20.74
C ALA A 26 -0.29 -18.90 -20.12
N GLY A 27 0.44 -17.78 -20.23
CA GLY A 27 1.42 -17.22 -19.28
C GLY A 27 2.54 -18.11 -18.70
N THR A 28 3.76 -17.58 -18.63
CA THR A 28 4.81 -18.20 -17.79
C THR A 28 4.38 -18.22 -16.31
N VAL A 29 4.88 -19.17 -15.51
CA VAL A 29 4.64 -19.20 -14.05
C VAL A 29 5.02 -17.86 -13.40
N GLY A 30 6.02 -17.17 -13.96
CA GLY A 30 6.41 -15.82 -13.57
C GLY A 30 5.30 -14.79 -13.78
N ALA A 31 4.69 -14.76 -14.97
CA ALA A 31 3.58 -13.84 -15.26
C ALA A 31 2.38 -14.05 -14.32
N SER A 32 2.04 -15.31 -13.99
CA SER A 32 0.99 -15.62 -13.00
C SER A 32 1.30 -15.01 -11.63
N ARG A 33 2.55 -15.11 -11.14
CA ARG A 33 2.95 -14.54 -9.85
C ARG A 33 2.88 -13.01 -9.84
N VAL A 34 3.13 -12.37 -10.98
CA VAL A 34 2.94 -10.92 -11.12
C VAL A 34 1.47 -10.58 -11.00
N ILE A 35 0.58 -11.29 -11.70
CA ILE A 35 -0.88 -11.08 -11.63
C ILE A 35 -1.37 -11.23 -10.18
N ASP A 36 -0.94 -12.28 -9.48
CA ASP A 36 -1.29 -12.50 -8.06
C ASP A 36 -0.81 -11.35 -7.16
N SER A 37 0.38 -10.83 -7.43
CA SER A 37 0.95 -9.71 -6.68
C SER A 37 0.17 -8.43 -6.93
N VAL A 38 -0.15 -8.12 -8.19
CA VAL A 38 -0.97 -6.95 -8.54
C VAL A 38 -2.37 -7.07 -7.92
N THR A 39 -2.96 -8.26 -7.91
CA THR A 39 -4.27 -8.49 -7.27
C THR A 39 -4.22 -8.19 -5.77
N LYS A 40 -3.22 -8.73 -5.06
CA LYS A 40 -2.99 -8.43 -3.64
C LYS A 40 -2.73 -6.94 -3.41
N PHE A 41 -2.04 -6.26 -4.33
CA PHE A 41 -1.82 -4.82 -4.26
C PHE A 41 -3.14 -4.04 -4.34
N ILE A 42 -4.06 -4.43 -5.22
CA ILE A 42 -5.39 -3.81 -5.30
C ILE A 42 -6.15 -3.98 -3.98
N ASP A 43 -6.07 -5.15 -3.34
CA ASP A 43 -6.67 -5.37 -2.02
C ASP A 43 -6.04 -4.47 -0.93
N LEU A 44 -4.71 -4.32 -0.95
CA LEU A 44 -4.00 -3.40 -0.06
C LEU A 44 -4.44 -1.94 -0.29
N HIS A 45 -4.66 -1.54 -1.54
CA HIS A 45 -5.16 -0.20 -1.87
C HIS A 45 -6.57 0.03 -1.35
N LYS A 46 -7.49 -0.94 -1.52
CA LYS A 46 -8.84 -0.85 -0.93
C LYS A 46 -8.77 -0.71 0.59
N LYS A 47 -7.91 -1.50 1.23
CA LYS A 47 -7.68 -1.42 2.68
C LYS A 47 -7.15 -0.05 3.09
N TRP A 48 -6.22 0.52 2.33
CA TRP A 48 -5.71 1.88 2.53
C TRP A 48 -6.86 2.90 2.47
N GLN A 49 -7.66 2.88 1.40
CA GLN A 49 -8.78 3.81 1.21
C GLN A 49 -9.81 3.72 2.33
N LEU A 50 -10.27 2.52 2.67
CA LEU A 50 -11.24 2.32 3.77
C LEU A 50 -10.69 2.83 5.11
N THR A 51 -9.40 2.59 5.36
CA THR A 51 -8.75 3.03 6.61
C THR A 51 -8.65 4.56 6.67
N THR A 52 -8.25 5.22 5.58
CA THR A 52 -8.18 6.70 5.52
C THR A 52 -9.55 7.36 5.60
N GLN A 53 -10.57 6.77 4.97
CA GLN A 53 -11.97 7.21 5.07
C GLN A 53 -12.48 7.10 6.52
N LYS A 54 -12.22 5.97 7.19
CA LYS A 54 -12.57 5.80 8.60
C LYS A 54 -11.83 6.78 9.51
N GLY A 55 -10.58 7.08 9.21
CA GLY A 55 -9.82 8.11 9.93
C GLY A 55 -10.43 9.50 9.80
N THR A 56 -10.98 9.83 8.63
CA THR A 56 -11.71 11.09 8.42
C THR A 56 -12.90 11.21 9.38
N GLN A 57 -13.65 10.12 9.56
CA GLN A 57 -14.77 10.09 10.51
C GLN A 57 -14.29 10.35 11.96
N TYR A 58 -13.14 9.79 12.36
CA TYR A 58 -12.57 10.04 13.68
C TYR A 58 -12.02 11.46 13.84
N CYS A 59 -11.36 12.01 12.82
CA CYS A 59 -10.94 13.41 12.82
C CYS A 59 -12.13 14.35 13.00
N ASN A 60 -13.23 14.12 12.27
CA ASN A 60 -14.46 14.90 12.38
C ASN A 60 -15.15 14.74 13.75
N ALA A 61 -15.12 13.55 14.33
CA ALA A 61 -15.61 13.33 15.69
C ALA A 61 -14.78 14.11 16.74
N ILE A 62 -13.45 14.07 16.61
CA ILE A 62 -12.53 14.85 17.47
C ILE A 62 -12.80 16.34 17.28
N GLU A 63 -12.98 16.78 16.04
CA GLU A 63 -13.27 18.18 15.72
C GLU A 63 -14.53 18.67 16.43
N ASN A 64 -15.63 17.92 16.32
CA ASN A 64 -16.91 18.26 16.94
C ASN A 64 -16.82 18.33 18.46
N ILE A 65 -16.13 17.36 19.07
CA ILE A 65 -15.98 17.30 20.53
C ILE A 65 -15.10 18.47 21.02
N LYS A 66 -13.99 18.75 20.34
CA LYS A 66 -13.07 19.82 20.75
C LYS A 66 -13.59 21.21 20.46
N LYS A 67 -14.32 21.43 19.36
CA LYS A 67 -14.95 22.73 19.05
C LYS A 67 -15.89 23.18 20.18
N ALA A 68 -16.61 22.25 20.81
CA ALA A 68 -17.47 22.60 21.95
C ALA A 68 -16.67 23.18 23.13
N VAL A 69 -15.53 22.57 23.45
CA VAL A 69 -14.65 22.99 24.56
C VAL A 69 -13.84 24.24 24.24
N LEU A 70 -13.49 24.44 22.97
CA LEU A 70 -12.70 25.58 22.50
C LEU A 70 -13.57 26.81 22.17
N ASP A 71 -14.90 26.72 22.25
CA ASP A 71 -15.80 27.86 22.06
C ASP A 71 -15.62 28.86 23.22
N PRO A 72 -15.26 30.12 22.94
CA PRO A 72 -15.10 31.17 23.96
C PRO A 72 -16.33 31.35 24.86
N LYS A 73 -17.53 30.95 24.39
CA LYS A 73 -18.77 31.00 25.18
C LYS A 73 -18.84 29.92 26.27
N GLN A 74 -18.19 28.77 26.07
CA GLN A 74 -18.15 27.68 27.05
C GLN A 74 -16.94 27.77 27.98
N GLN A 75 -15.86 28.42 27.56
CA GLN A 75 -14.66 28.66 28.39
C GLN A 75 -14.89 29.57 29.60
N GLN A 76 -16.03 30.27 29.68
CA GLN A 76 -16.42 31.09 30.84
C GLN A 76 -16.94 30.26 32.02
N GLN A 77 -17.14 28.95 31.86
CA GLN A 77 -17.42 28.04 32.97
C GLN A 77 -16.10 27.57 33.59
N GLU A 78 -15.92 27.82 34.89
CA GLU A 78 -14.68 27.54 35.65
C GLU A 78 -14.25 26.05 35.67
N ASP A 79 -15.10 25.13 35.17
CA ASP A 79 -14.87 23.67 35.14
C ASP A 79 -14.73 23.08 33.71
N CYS A 80 -14.39 23.89 32.70
CA CYS A 80 -14.24 23.40 31.34
C CYS A 80 -13.00 22.49 31.19
N ASN A 81 -13.18 21.17 31.31
CA ASN A 81 -12.11 20.19 31.13
C ASN A 81 -11.60 20.22 29.67
N PRO A 82 -10.31 20.53 29.42
CA PRO A 82 -9.73 20.59 28.07
C PRO A 82 -9.71 19.22 27.35
N TYR A 83 -9.90 18.13 28.10
CA TYR A 83 -9.96 16.76 27.60
C TYR A 83 -11.34 16.14 27.89
N PRO A 84 -12.35 16.45 27.06
CA PRO A 84 -13.72 15.94 27.21
C PRO A 84 -13.78 14.42 27.09
N ALA A 85 -14.83 13.84 27.68
CA ALA A 85 -15.09 12.40 27.59
C ALA A 85 -15.15 11.94 26.12
N ASN A 86 -14.65 10.73 25.85
CA ASN A 86 -14.51 10.11 24.53
C ASN A 86 -13.40 10.66 23.61
N LEU A 87 -12.75 11.79 23.92
CA LEU A 87 -11.64 12.30 23.10
C LEU A 87 -10.49 11.27 23.00
N GLU A 88 -10.10 10.69 24.15
CA GLU A 88 -9.06 9.67 24.23
C GLU A 88 -9.42 8.44 23.38
N LEU A 89 -10.69 8.03 23.38
CA LEU A 89 -11.16 6.89 22.58
C LEU A 89 -10.94 7.13 21.09
N TYR A 90 -11.31 8.30 20.57
CA TYR A 90 -11.11 8.62 19.16
C TYR A 90 -9.63 8.77 18.78
N CYS A 91 -8.81 9.34 19.68
CA CYS A 91 -7.36 9.41 19.46
C CYS A 91 -6.70 8.02 19.43
N LYS A 92 -7.08 7.12 20.35
CA LYS A 92 -6.63 5.72 20.34
C LYS A 92 -7.06 5.00 19.07
N ASN A 93 -8.30 5.22 18.62
CA ASN A 93 -8.78 4.63 17.38
C ASN A 93 -7.98 5.14 16.16
N LEU A 94 -7.63 6.44 16.10
CA LEU A 94 -6.74 6.97 15.07
C LEU A 94 -5.36 6.31 15.11
N ALA A 95 -4.77 6.13 16.30
CA ALA A 95 -3.49 5.43 16.44
C ALA A 95 -3.54 4.00 15.88
N ILE A 96 -4.62 3.27 16.13
CA ILE A 96 -4.85 1.93 15.54
C ILE A 96 -4.96 2.00 14.01
N LEU A 97 -5.61 3.02 13.46
CA LEU A 97 -5.66 3.16 12.00
C LEU A 97 -4.27 3.44 11.41
N VAL A 98 -3.44 4.24 12.09
CA VAL A 98 -2.05 4.48 11.68
C VAL A 98 -1.26 3.17 11.66
N THR A 99 -1.38 2.31 12.67
CA THR A 99 -0.69 1.00 12.66
C THR A 99 -1.17 0.09 11.52
N ILE A 100 -2.47 0.15 11.19
CA ILE A 100 -3.00 -0.59 10.03
C ILE A 100 -2.39 -0.08 8.71
N LEU A 101 -2.19 1.23 8.57
CA LEU A 101 -1.56 1.82 7.38
C LEU A 101 -0.06 1.46 7.28
N GLU A 102 0.64 1.40 8.42
CA GLU A 102 2.02 0.88 8.48
C GLU A 102 2.12 -0.55 7.97
N ASP A 103 1.23 -1.43 8.43
CA ASP A 103 1.19 -2.82 7.97
C ASP A 103 0.90 -2.92 6.47
N VAL A 104 0.03 -2.06 5.93
CA VAL A 104 -0.26 -2.01 4.49
C VAL A 104 0.99 -1.66 3.69
N ILE A 105 1.75 -0.64 4.11
CA ILE A 105 2.99 -0.25 3.45
C ILE A 105 4.07 -1.34 3.59
N ALA A 106 4.19 -1.96 4.76
CA ALA A 106 5.14 -3.06 4.97
C ALA A 106 4.86 -4.26 4.05
N ASN A 107 3.59 -4.61 3.88
CA ASN A 107 3.15 -5.66 2.96
C ASN A 107 3.44 -5.30 1.49
N LEU A 108 3.18 -4.04 1.10
CA LEU A 108 3.51 -3.55 -0.24
C LEU A 108 5.02 -3.60 -0.51
N ASN A 109 5.85 -3.14 0.43
CA ASN A 109 7.30 -3.19 0.28
C ASN A 109 7.83 -4.62 0.19
N THR A 110 7.29 -5.54 0.99
CA THR A 110 7.64 -6.97 0.88
C THR A 110 7.33 -7.53 -0.51
N MET A 111 6.17 -7.17 -1.07
CA MET A 111 5.77 -7.56 -2.42
C MET A 111 6.69 -6.97 -3.50
N ILE A 112 7.07 -5.69 -3.37
CA ILE A 112 8.01 -5.03 -4.28
C ILE A 112 9.36 -5.77 -4.29
N GLU A 113 9.88 -6.17 -3.12
CA GLU A 113 11.13 -6.93 -3.05
C GLU A 113 11.01 -8.31 -3.72
N GLN A 114 9.88 -9.00 -3.55
CA GLN A 114 9.62 -10.27 -4.24
C GLN A 114 9.60 -10.10 -5.76
N LEU A 115 8.97 -9.02 -6.26
CA LEU A 115 8.89 -8.71 -7.68
C LEU A 115 10.25 -8.28 -8.26
N LYS A 116 11.09 -7.59 -7.49
CA LYS A 116 12.48 -7.26 -7.90
C LYS A 116 13.30 -8.51 -8.16
N VAL A 117 13.22 -9.50 -7.25
CA VAL A 117 13.90 -10.79 -7.43
C VAL A 117 13.39 -11.49 -8.69
N LEU A 118 12.09 -11.46 -8.93
CA LEU A 118 11.49 -12.04 -10.14
C LEU A 118 11.93 -11.32 -11.42
N HIS A 119 12.10 -10.00 -11.36
CA HIS A 119 12.54 -9.18 -12.49
C HIS A 119 13.97 -9.53 -12.94
N LEU A 120 14.85 -9.98 -12.04
CA LEU A 120 16.18 -10.47 -12.44
C LEU A 120 16.12 -11.69 -13.38
N VAL A 121 15.05 -12.48 -13.27
CA VAL A 121 14.86 -13.71 -14.07
C VAL A 121 14.07 -13.42 -15.35
N MET A 122 13.02 -12.61 -15.24
CA MET A 122 12.09 -12.32 -16.35
C MET A 122 12.52 -11.12 -17.21
N LYS A 123 13.39 -10.24 -16.71
CA LYS A 123 13.83 -9.00 -17.37
C LYS A 123 12.64 -8.19 -17.90
N ASP A 124 12.67 -7.82 -19.19
CA ASP A 124 11.67 -6.99 -19.86
C ASP A 124 10.50 -7.79 -20.45
N GLU A 125 10.23 -8.99 -19.93
CA GLU A 125 9.04 -9.76 -20.32
C GLU A 125 7.77 -8.94 -20.04
N VAL A 126 6.90 -8.88 -21.06
CA VAL A 126 5.58 -8.27 -20.94
C VAL A 126 4.69 -9.22 -20.14
N VAL A 127 4.22 -8.75 -18.99
CA VAL A 127 3.48 -9.54 -18.00
C VAL A 127 2.01 -9.13 -17.89
N GLY A 128 1.68 -7.91 -18.33
CA GLY A 128 0.31 -7.45 -18.54
C GLY A 128 -0.09 -7.50 -20.02
N ARG A 129 -1.12 -6.71 -20.39
CA ARG A 129 -1.49 -6.47 -21.80
C ARG A 129 -0.39 -5.75 -22.60
N THR A 130 0.25 -4.75 -21.99
CA THR A 130 1.24 -3.84 -22.55
C THR A 130 2.41 -3.51 -21.62
N TRP A 131 2.35 -3.86 -20.33
CA TRP A 131 3.37 -3.52 -19.32
C TRP A 131 4.38 -4.65 -19.13
N SER A 132 5.65 -4.26 -19.10
CA SER A 132 6.74 -5.10 -18.60
C SER A 132 6.75 -5.14 -17.08
N LEU A 133 7.41 -6.15 -16.51
CA LEU A 133 7.58 -6.25 -15.06
C LEU A 133 8.33 -5.03 -14.47
N GLY A 134 9.28 -4.45 -15.22
CA GLY A 134 9.95 -3.21 -14.81
C GLY A 134 8.96 -2.05 -14.62
N LYS A 135 8.04 -1.85 -15.57
CA LYS A 135 7.01 -0.81 -15.47
C LYS A 135 6.03 -1.03 -14.31
N VAL A 136 5.71 -2.29 -14.00
CA VAL A 136 4.90 -2.63 -12.82
C VAL A 136 5.64 -2.27 -11.53
N LEU A 137 6.93 -2.61 -11.44
CA LEU A 137 7.77 -2.27 -10.30
C LEU A 137 7.86 -0.76 -10.08
N ASP A 138 8.11 0.01 -11.13
CA ASP A 138 8.19 1.47 -11.06
C ASP A 138 6.89 2.08 -10.52
N ALA A 139 5.74 1.59 -11.00
CA ALA A 139 4.43 2.04 -10.53
C ALA A 139 4.22 1.72 -9.04
N LEU A 140 4.49 0.48 -8.61
CA LEU A 140 4.33 0.07 -7.21
C LEU A 140 5.28 0.83 -6.27
N GLN A 141 6.51 1.10 -6.71
CA GLN A 141 7.48 1.89 -5.94
C GLN A 141 7.04 3.34 -5.80
N SER A 142 6.55 3.96 -6.88
CA SER A 142 6.00 5.31 -6.83
C SER A 142 4.82 5.39 -5.86
N ILE A 143 3.90 4.43 -5.92
CA ILE A 143 2.75 4.37 -5.01
C ILE A 143 3.20 4.16 -3.56
N SER A 144 4.14 3.25 -3.30
CA SER A 144 4.69 3.03 -1.95
C SER A 144 5.33 4.29 -1.38
N GLY A 145 6.12 5.01 -2.18
CA GLY A 145 6.73 6.27 -1.78
C GLY A 145 5.69 7.33 -1.40
N HIS A 146 4.61 7.44 -2.18
CA HIS A 146 3.50 8.35 -1.87
C HIS A 146 2.79 7.97 -0.56
N TRP A 147 2.42 6.69 -0.40
CA TRP A 147 1.77 6.22 0.83
C TRP A 147 2.66 6.43 2.06
N GLN A 148 3.97 6.23 1.94
CA GLN A 148 4.91 6.49 3.03
C GLN A 148 4.93 7.97 3.43
N SER A 149 4.94 8.88 2.45
CA SER A 149 4.86 10.32 2.70
C SER A 149 3.55 10.68 3.40
N GLU A 150 2.44 10.17 2.90
CA GLU A 150 1.10 10.38 3.47
C GLU A 150 1.01 9.86 4.92
N LEU A 151 1.52 8.65 5.17
CA LEU A 151 1.55 8.04 6.50
C LEU A 151 2.31 8.92 7.51
N ASN A 152 3.44 9.50 7.11
CA ASN A 152 4.24 10.35 8.00
C ASN A 152 3.44 11.57 8.47
N VAL A 153 2.65 12.19 7.57
CA VAL A 153 1.76 13.31 7.94
C VAL A 153 0.62 12.81 8.82
N ARG A 154 0.02 11.66 8.50
CA ARG A 154 -1.06 11.06 9.31
C ARG A 154 -0.63 10.71 10.73
N LYS A 155 0.63 10.28 10.94
CA LYS A 155 1.23 10.09 12.27
C LYS A 155 1.27 11.39 13.05
N LEU A 156 1.83 12.44 12.45
CA LEU A 156 1.92 13.75 13.08
C LEU A 156 0.54 14.29 13.48
N ILE A 157 -0.45 14.16 12.60
CA ILE A 157 -1.84 14.57 12.90
C ILE A 157 -2.39 13.75 14.08
N THR A 158 -2.24 12.43 14.06
CA THR A 158 -2.75 11.54 15.11
C THR A 158 -2.17 11.86 16.48
N GLU A 159 -0.88 12.19 16.55
CA GLU A 159 -0.20 12.57 17.79
C GLU A 159 -0.65 13.93 18.34
N ASN A 160 -1.07 14.86 17.48
CA ASN A 160 -1.27 16.27 17.86
C ASN A 160 -2.73 16.74 17.87
N ILE A 161 -3.63 16.09 17.13
CA ILE A 161 -5.02 16.58 16.95
C ILE A 161 -5.77 16.72 18.28
N GLY A 162 -5.56 15.76 19.20
CA GLY A 162 -6.13 15.79 20.54
C GLY A 162 -5.62 16.94 21.42
N HIS A 163 -4.46 17.51 21.09
CA HIS A 163 -3.81 18.60 21.84
C HIS A 163 -4.01 19.99 21.21
N SER A 164 -4.75 20.10 20.10
CA SER A 164 -5.03 21.40 19.45
C SER A 164 -5.56 22.46 20.44
N VAL A 165 -4.93 23.64 20.50
CA VAL A 165 -5.26 24.68 21.50
C VAL A 165 -6.27 25.71 21.00
N ASP A 166 -6.50 25.76 19.70
CA ASP A 166 -7.48 26.64 19.07
C ASP A 166 -8.22 25.94 17.92
N ILE A 167 -9.31 26.56 17.48
CA ILE A 167 -10.18 26.02 16.43
C ILE A 167 -9.47 25.97 15.07
N ALA A 168 -8.55 26.90 14.80
CA ALA A 168 -7.83 26.97 13.52
C ALA A 168 -6.84 25.81 13.38
N GLN A 169 -6.08 25.50 14.43
CA GLN A 169 -5.16 24.36 14.50
C GLN A 169 -5.92 23.04 14.37
N LEU A 170 -7.06 22.92 15.06
CA LEU A 170 -7.93 21.75 14.97
C LEU A 170 -8.47 21.55 13.55
N ALA A 171 -8.99 22.62 12.94
CA ALA A 171 -9.48 22.59 11.56
C ALA A 171 -8.36 22.28 10.55
N LEU A 172 -7.14 22.79 10.79
CA LEU A 172 -5.98 22.50 9.95
C LEU A 172 -5.65 21.00 9.97
N HIS A 173 -5.62 20.36 11.14
CA HIS A 173 -5.39 18.91 11.25
C HIS A 173 -6.43 18.09 10.49
N VAL A 174 -7.71 18.43 10.66
CA VAL A 174 -8.84 17.76 9.99
C VAL A 174 -8.78 17.94 8.48
N ALA A 175 -8.66 19.18 8.01
CA ALA A 175 -8.57 19.48 6.59
C ALA A 175 -7.34 18.83 5.95
N THR A 176 -6.20 18.82 6.64
CA THR A 176 -4.99 18.14 6.15
C THR A 176 -5.24 16.64 6.00
N TRP A 177 -5.85 15.98 7.00
CA TRP A 177 -6.18 14.55 6.92
C TRP A 177 -7.04 14.20 5.70
N GLU A 178 -8.04 15.03 5.41
CA GLU A 178 -8.96 14.87 4.28
C GLU A 178 -8.30 15.14 2.92
N GLN A 179 -7.49 16.20 2.84
CA GLN A 179 -6.84 16.61 1.60
C GLN A 179 -5.74 15.65 1.17
N LEU A 180 -5.06 14.98 2.11
CA LEU A 180 -4.02 13.99 1.80
C LEU A 180 -4.50 12.89 0.85
N SER A 181 -5.76 12.44 0.97
CA SER A 181 -6.33 11.42 0.08
C SER A 181 -6.57 11.94 -1.36
N ASN A 182 -6.71 13.26 -1.54
CA ASN A 182 -7.00 13.91 -2.82
C ASN A 182 -5.75 14.45 -3.52
N GLN A 183 -4.65 14.69 -2.79
CA GLN A 183 -3.44 15.32 -3.33
C GLN A 183 -2.66 14.46 -4.34
N HIS A 184 -2.91 13.15 -4.41
CA HIS A 184 -2.12 12.23 -5.21
C HIS A 184 -2.92 11.57 -6.35
N GLU A 185 -3.50 12.41 -7.21
CA GLU A 185 -4.19 11.98 -8.44
C GLU A 185 -3.31 11.06 -9.30
N ASN A 186 -2.00 11.30 -9.34
CA ASN A 186 -1.04 10.45 -10.05
C ASN A 186 -0.97 9.02 -9.48
N ALA A 187 -0.98 8.85 -8.15
CA ALA A 187 -0.96 7.53 -7.53
C ALA A 187 -2.27 6.77 -7.81
N ASN A 188 -3.41 7.47 -7.70
CA ASN A 188 -4.72 6.92 -8.04
C ASN A 188 -4.82 6.55 -9.53
N LEU A 189 -4.20 7.35 -10.42
CA LEU A 189 -4.10 7.03 -11.84
C LEU A 189 -3.24 5.79 -12.07
N SER A 190 -2.10 5.65 -11.40
CA SER A 190 -1.25 4.45 -11.50
C SER A 190 -2.00 3.19 -11.04
N VAL A 191 -2.78 3.27 -9.97
CA VAL A 191 -3.65 2.17 -9.53
C VAL A 191 -4.69 1.81 -10.61
N LYS A 192 -5.37 2.81 -11.18
CA LYS A 192 -6.35 2.60 -12.27
C LYS A 192 -5.69 1.97 -13.49
N MET A 193 -4.50 2.42 -13.86
CA MET A 193 -3.73 1.85 -14.95
C MET A 193 -3.37 0.39 -14.68
N LEU A 194 -2.90 0.05 -13.47
CA LEU A 194 -2.63 -1.34 -13.07
C LEU A 194 -3.89 -2.22 -13.17
N SER A 195 -5.03 -1.71 -12.70
CA SER A 195 -6.32 -2.41 -12.80
C SER A 195 -6.71 -2.72 -14.25
N VAL A 196 -6.63 -1.74 -15.15
CA VAL A 196 -6.94 -1.92 -16.57
C VAL A 196 -5.96 -2.88 -17.24
N GLU A 197 -4.69 -2.74 -16.92
CA GLU A 197 -3.58 -3.50 -17.50
C GLU A 197 -3.69 -5.00 -17.18
N PHE A 198 -4.15 -5.33 -15.97
CA PHE A 198 -4.29 -6.71 -15.50
C PHE A 198 -5.75 -7.20 -15.50
N SER A 199 -6.70 -6.40 -15.97
CA SER A 199 -8.15 -6.70 -15.99
C SER A 199 -8.73 -7.00 -14.59
N ILE A 200 -8.22 -6.32 -13.56
CA ILE A 200 -8.65 -6.50 -12.17
C ILE A 200 -9.66 -5.42 -11.81
N PRO A 201 -10.88 -5.75 -11.34
CA PRO A 201 -11.89 -4.75 -11.04
C PRO A 201 -11.55 -3.89 -9.81
N LEU A 202 -11.63 -2.56 -9.98
CA LEU A 202 -11.64 -1.57 -8.91
C LEU A 202 -13.09 -1.30 -8.49
N GLU A 203 -13.69 -2.24 -7.75
CA GLU A 203 -14.91 -1.97 -6.98
C GLU A 203 -14.61 -1.25 -5.67
#